data_AF-A0A8T0FXA3-F1
#
_entry.id   AF-A0A8T0FXA3-F1
#
_cell.length_a   1.000
_cell.length_b   1.000
_cell.length_c   1.000
_cell.angle_alpha   90.00
_cell.angle_beta   90.00
_cell.angle_gamma   90.00
#
_symmetry.space_group_name_H-M   'P 1'
#
loop_
_entity.id
_entity.type
_entity.pdbx_description
1 polymer ?
#
loop_
_entity_poly.entity_id
_entity_poly.type
_entity_poly.pdbx_seq_one_letter_code
_entity_poly.pdbx_strand_id
1 'polypeptide(L)'
;MCFNDRVDEEITTDTLPKYMVHLDDDLFILVNTFQKETRVYIRVYSTDGNGVLHPTKEGMSLKPEVWNSLVSLVKKDVCVFNLTVSSEKCVSLQRFSQKKNGSFQLVPERVLLKGVQINRLC
;
A
#
# COMPACT_ATOMS: atom_id res chain seq x y z
N MET A 1 -1.98 -14.42 18.32
CA MET A 1 -0.75 -15.00 17.74
C MET A 1 0.02 -13.85 17.13
N CYS A 2 1.13 -13.49 17.77
CA CYS A 2 2.07 -12.50 17.26
C CYS A 2 3.30 -13.28 16.81
N PHE A 3 3.74 -13.09 15.56
CA PHE A 3 5.11 -13.34 15.17
C PHE A 3 5.61 -12.04 14.59
N ASN A 4 6.48 -11.37 15.34
CA ASN A 4 7.41 -10.36 14.88
C ASN A 4 8.46 -10.24 15.99
N ASP A 5 9.16 -11.35 16.22
CA ASP A 5 10.59 -11.20 16.48
C ASP A 5 11.16 -10.52 15.24
N ARG A 6 12.01 -9.52 15.42
CA ARG A 6 12.73 -8.90 14.31
C ARG A 6 13.60 -9.96 13.66
N VAL A 7 13.04 -10.68 12.71
CA VAL A 7 13.82 -11.37 11.72
C VAL A 7 14.03 -10.30 10.65
N ASP A 8 15.21 -9.69 10.68
CA ASP A 8 15.79 -9.01 9.51
C ASP A 8 16.08 -10.10 8.45
N GLU A 9 15.04 -10.85 8.06
CA GLU A 9 15.10 -11.79 6.96
C GLU A 9 15.11 -10.93 5.70
N GLU A 10 16.18 -11.05 4.93
CA GLU A 10 16.30 -10.39 3.65
C GLU A 10 15.17 -10.88 2.73
N ILE A 11 14.15 -10.03 2.56
CA ILE A 11 13.01 -10.35 1.71
C ILE A 11 13.44 -10.07 0.27
N THR A 12 13.33 -11.07 -0.59
CA THR A 12 13.47 -10.90 -2.04
C THR A 12 12.13 -11.14 -2.72
N THR A 13 12.02 -10.84 -4.00
CA THR A 13 10.80 -11.08 -4.79
C THR A 13 10.43 -12.57 -4.87
N ASP A 14 11.41 -13.47 -4.71
CA ASP A 14 11.20 -14.92 -4.78
C ASP A 14 10.81 -15.53 -3.42
N THR A 15 11.08 -14.82 -2.32
CA THR A 15 10.86 -15.29 -0.94
C THR A 15 9.82 -14.45 -0.20
N LEU A 16 8.85 -13.88 -0.92
CA LEU A 16 7.85 -13.01 -0.30
C LEU A 16 7.07 -13.74 0.80
N PRO A 17 6.98 -13.16 2.01
CA PRO A 17 6.21 -13.75 3.09
C PRO A 17 4.71 -13.70 2.78
N LYS A 18 3.92 -14.62 3.36
CA LYS A 18 2.47 -14.76 3.10
C LYS A 18 1.64 -13.51 3.37
N TYR A 19 2.14 -12.60 4.20
CA TYR A 19 1.48 -11.34 4.55
C TYR A 19 1.88 -10.18 3.62
N MET A 20 2.68 -10.46 2.58
CA MET A 20 3.14 -9.53 1.58
C MET A 20 2.71 -9.99 0.18
N VAL A 21 2.23 -9.05 -0.65
CA VAL A 21 1.77 -9.31 -2.01
C VAL A 21 2.39 -8.29 -2.94
N HIS A 22 2.98 -8.75 -4.05
CA HIS A 22 3.50 -7.89 -5.11
C HIS A 22 2.39 -7.49 -6.09
N LEU A 23 2.11 -6.19 -6.19
CA LEU A 23 1.08 -5.66 -7.07
C LEU A 23 1.56 -5.33 -8.49
N ASP A 24 2.88 -5.17 -8.71
CA ASP A 24 3.58 -4.67 -9.93
C ASP A 24 4.21 -3.28 -9.73
N ASP A 25 5.18 -2.89 -10.57
CA ASP A 25 5.97 -1.64 -10.49
C ASP A 25 6.61 -1.40 -9.11
N ASP A 26 7.26 -2.44 -8.55
CA ASP A 26 7.85 -2.42 -7.21
C ASP A 26 6.88 -2.02 -6.08
N LEU A 27 5.57 -2.09 -6.34
CA LEU A 27 4.54 -1.77 -5.37
C LEU A 27 4.07 -3.04 -4.66
N PHE A 28 4.12 -3.00 -3.34
CA PHE A 28 3.73 -4.12 -2.49
C PHE A 28 2.64 -3.73 -1.52
N ILE A 29 1.78 -4.71 -1.21
CA ILE A 29 0.90 -4.67 -0.05
C ILE A 29 1.49 -5.52 1.05
N LEU A 30 1.52 -5.00 2.26
CA LEU A 30 2.00 -5.71 3.45
C LEU A 30 1.00 -5.50 4.59
N VAL A 31 0.62 -6.56 5.29
CA VAL A 31 -0.09 -6.45 6.56
C VAL A 31 0.91 -6.63 7.70
N ASN A 32 1.02 -5.63 8.57
CA ASN A 32 1.92 -5.70 9.72
C ASN A 32 1.19 -5.26 10.99
N THR A 33 1.52 -5.88 12.12
CA THR A 33 1.03 -5.49 13.44
C THR A 33 2.21 -5.04 14.29
N PHE A 34 2.20 -3.78 14.71
CA PHE A 34 3.21 -3.19 15.57
C PHE A 34 2.54 -2.54 16.78
N GLN A 35 3.03 -2.83 17.99
CA GLN A 35 2.46 -2.31 19.25
C GLN A 35 0.93 -2.48 19.35
N LYS A 36 0.40 -3.64 18.95
CA LYS A 36 -1.04 -3.98 18.89
C LYS A 36 -1.85 -3.17 17.86
N GLU A 37 -1.22 -2.33 17.04
CA GLU A 37 -1.86 -1.71 15.90
C GLU A 37 -1.56 -2.49 14.62
N THR A 38 -2.59 -3.07 14.01
CA THR A 38 -2.51 -3.67 12.68
C THR A 38 -2.70 -2.60 11.61
N ARG A 39 -1.84 -2.58 10.61
CA ARG A 39 -1.91 -1.69 9.45
C ARG A 39 -1.66 -2.44 8.16
N VAL A 40 -2.35 -2.02 7.11
CA VAL A 40 -2.08 -2.43 5.73
C VAL A 40 -1.24 -1.35 5.08
N TYR A 41 -0.06 -1.71 4.60
CA TYR A 41 0.86 -0.83 3.92
C TYR A 41 0.74 -1.06 2.43
N ILE A 42 0.59 0.01 1.66
CA ILE A 42 0.73 0.01 0.20
C ILE A 42 1.97 0.85 -0.08
N ARG A 43 3.05 0.23 -0.55
CA ARG A 43 4.40 0.78 -0.40
C ARG A 43 5.27 0.42 -1.59
N VAL A 44 5.98 1.40 -2.14
CA VAL A 44 7.02 1.17 -3.15
C VAL A 44 8.26 0.68 -2.44
N TYR A 45 8.87 -0.38 -2.96
CA TYR A 45 10.15 -0.92 -2.49
C TYR A 45 11.24 -0.60 -3.51
N SER A 46 12.47 -0.48 -3.02
CA SER A 46 13.67 -0.45 -3.87
C SER A 46 14.42 -1.76 -3.68
N THR A 47 14.90 -2.33 -4.77
CA THR A 47 15.72 -3.54 -4.74
C THR A 47 17.20 -3.16 -4.76
N ASP A 48 18.00 -3.71 -3.85
CA ASP A 48 19.45 -3.49 -3.85
C ASP A 48 20.19 -4.42 -4.83
N GLY A 49 21.52 -4.29 -4.88
CA GLY A 49 22.37 -5.10 -5.78
C GLY A 49 22.33 -6.61 -5.50
N ASN A 50 21.83 -7.03 -4.34
CA ASN A 50 21.68 -8.43 -3.95
C ASN A 50 20.23 -8.93 -4.17
N GLY A 51 19.32 -8.11 -4.68
CA GLY A 51 17.92 -8.48 -4.85
C GLY A 51 17.05 -8.29 -3.59
N VAL A 52 17.59 -7.66 -2.55
CA VAL A 52 16.87 -7.46 -1.28
C VAL A 52 15.95 -6.24 -1.39
N LEU A 53 14.71 -6.42 -0.95
CA LEU A 53 13.66 -5.41 -0.98
C LEU A 53 13.74 -4.50 0.25
N HIS A 54 13.91 -3.20 0.01
CA HIS A 54 13.92 -2.16 1.03
C HIS A 54 12.70 -1.23 0.87
N PRO A 55 11.89 -1.00 1.92
CA PRO A 55 10.73 -0.11 1.80
C PRO A 55 11.18 1.35 1.64
N THR A 56 10.57 2.05 0.68
CA THR A 56 10.84 3.49 0.47
C THR A 56 9.89 4.37 1.30
N LYS A 57 10.08 5.70 1.23
CA LYS A 57 9.11 6.65 1.83
C LYS A 57 7.83 6.81 0.99
N GLU A 58 7.82 6.32 -0.25
CA GLU A 58 6.68 6.43 -1.16
C GLU A 58 5.68 5.31 -0.90
N GLY A 59 4.45 5.68 -0.53
CA GLY A 59 3.48 4.73 -0.04
C GLY A 59 2.57 5.32 1.03
N MET A 60 1.66 4.50 1.53
CA MET A 60 0.78 4.84 2.64
C MET A 60 0.59 3.67 3.58
N SER A 61 0.06 3.97 4.77
CA SER A 61 -0.43 2.97 5.71
C SER A 61 -1.90 3.25 6.02
N LEU A 62 -2.70 2.19 6.00
CA LEU A 62 -4.13 2.22 6.21
C LEU A 62 -4.48 1.37 7.41
N LYS A 63 -5.50 1.79 8.16
CA LYS A 63 -6.13 0.91 9.14
C LYS A 63 -6.98 -0.15 8.40
N PRO A 64 -7.18 -1.35 8.96
CA PRO A 64 -7.94 -2.43 8.32
C PRO A 64 -9.34 -2.02 7.86
N GLU A 65 -10.04 -1.19 8.64
CA GLU A 65 -11.37 -0.68 8.30
C GLU A 65 -11.38 0.22 7.04
N VAL A 66 -10.34 1.04 6.87
CA VAL A 66 -10.18 1.90 5.68
C VAL A 66 -9.79 1.06 4.47
N TRP A 67 -8.91 0.08 4.67
CA TRP A 67 -8.54 -0.88 3.63
C TRP A 67 -9.74 -1.66 3.10
N ASN A 68 -10.57 -2.21 3.98
CA ASN A 68 -11.77 -2.95 3.59
C ASN A 68 -12.75 -2.06 2.81
N SER A 69 -12.89 -0.80 3.23
CA SER A 69 -13.70 0.18 2.50
C SER A 69 -13.15 0.44 1.10
N LEU A 70 -11.83 0.61 0.96
CA LEU A 70 -11.16 0.78 -0.33
C LEU A 70 -11.38 -0.43 -1.24
N VAL A 71 -11.13 -1.65 -0.77
CA VAL A 71 -11.34 -2.88 -1.56
C VAL A 71 -12.80 -2.99 -2.01
N SER A 72 -13.75 -2.63 -1.14
CA SER A 72 -15.18 -2.65 -1.50
C SER A 72 -15.56 -1.64 -2.58
N LEU A 73 -14.91 -0.47 -2.61
CA LEU A 73 -15.11 0.56 -3.63
C LEU A 73 -14.52 0.11 -4.96
N VAL A 74 -13.32 -0.44 -4.94
CA VAL A 74 -12.65 -1.00 -6.12
C VAL A 74 -13.48 -2.15 -6.72
N LYS A 75 -13.94 -3.10 -5.91
CA LYS A 75 -14.79 -4.23 -6.36
C LYS A 75 -16.12 -3.82 -6.96
N LYS A 76 -16.63 -2.63 -6.60
CA LYS A 76 -17.86 -2.07 -7.17
C LYS A 76 -17.61 -1.24 -8.44
N ASP A 77 -16.37 -1.19 -8.94
CA ASP A 77 -15.93 -0.27 -10.00
C ASP A 77 -16.15 1.22 -9.66
N VAL A 78 -16.34 1.55 -8.38
CA VAL A 78 -16.59 2.93 -7.91
C VAL A 78 -15.29 3.49 -7.33
N CYS A 79 -14.33 3.85 -8.17
CA CYS A 79 -13.15 4.59 -7.72
C CYS A 79 -13.15 6.00 -8.32
N VAL A 80 -13.53 6.97 -7.50
CA VAL A 80 -13.46 8.40 -7.83
C VAL A 80 -12.21 8.99 -7.17
N PHE A 81 -11.14 9.15 -7.95
CA PHE A 81 -10.23 10.30 -7.90
C PHE A 81 -9.69 10.51 -9.33
N ASN A 82 -9.94 11.71 -9.87
CA ASN A 82 -9.80 12.06 -11.27
C ASN A 82 -8.32 12.15 -11.70
N LEU A 83 -7.84 11.24 -12.54
CA LEU A 83 -6.70 11.47 -13.45
C LEU A 83 -6.66 10.37 -14.51
N THR A 84 -7.39 10.59 -15.60
CA THR A 84 -7.17 9.88 -16.86
C THR A 84 -5.82 10.36 -17.40
N VAL A 85 -4.77 9.54 -17.27
CA VAL A 85 -3.55 9.71 -18.05
C VAL A 85 -3.56 8.59 -19.08
N SER A 86 -3.68 8.96 -20.36
CA SER A 86 -3.42 8.09 -21.52
C SER A 86 -4.14 6.72 -21.57
N SER A 87 -5.48 6.68 -21.43
CA SER A 87 -6.35 5.50 -21.65
C SER A 87 -6.28 4.33 -20.65
N GLU A 88 -5.40 4.37 -19.64
CA GLU A 88 -5.41 3.39 -18.54
C GLU A 88 -6.27 3.85 -17.37
N LYS A 89 -7.01 2.91 -16.76
CA LYS A 89 -7.70 3.14 -15.48
C LYS A 89 -6.65 3.28 -14.38
N CYS A 90 -6.58 4.44 -13.75
CA CYS A 90 -5.67 4.70 -12.64
C CYS A 90 -6.42 5.25 -11.42
N VAL A 91 -5.97 4.88 -10.23
CA VAL A 91 -6.49 5.37 -8.95
C VAL A 91 -5.34 5.98 -8.15
N SER A 92 -5.42 7.28 -7.89
CA SER A 92 -4.49 7.95 -6.98
C SER A 92 -5.05 7.88 -5.56
N LEU A 93 -4.35 7.18 -4.68
CA LEU A 93 -4.61 7.18 -3.25
C LEU A 93 -3.75 8.26 -2.59
N GLN A 94 -4.37 9.19 -1.88
CA GLN A 94 -3.67 10.19 -1.09
C GLN A 94 -4.17 10.16 0.35
N ARG A 95 -3.24 10.11 1.32
CA ARG A 95 -3.61 10.03 2.73
C ARG A 95 -4.06 11.41 3.24
N PHE A 96 -5.14 11.42 4.02
CA PHE A 96 -5.57 12.58 4.80
C PHE A 96 -5.04 12.45 6.23
N SER A 97 -4.54 13.56 6.79
CA SER A 97 -4.14 13.64 8.19
C SER A 97 -4.99 14.68 8.90
N GLN A 98 -5.63 14.29 9.99
CA GLN A 98 -6.29 15.23 10.88
C GLN A 98 -5.24 15.93 11.75
N LYS A 99 -5.30 17.25 11.81
CA LYS A 99 -4.49 18.10 12.69
C LYS A 99 -5.13 18.19 14.06
N LYS A 100 -4.34 18.58 15.07
CA LYS A 100 -4.82 18.80 16.46
C LYS A 100 -5.99 19.79 16.56
N ASN A 101 -6.10 20.73 15.63
CA ASN A 101 -7.19 21.72 15.56
C ASN A 101 -8.43 21.20 14.82
N GLY A 102 -8.52 19.89 14.53
CA GLY A 102 -9.64 19.28 13.82
C GLY A 102 -9.62 19.45 12.29
N SER A 103 -8.76 20.32 11.75
CA SER A 103 -8.64 20.49 10.29
C SER A 103 -7.96 19.29 9.62
N PHE A 104 -8.31 19.05 8.36
CA PHE A 104 -7.69 17.99 7.56
C PHE A 104 -6.64 18.57 6.63
N GLN A 105 -5.52 17.86 6.45
CA GLN A 105 -4.54 18.17 5.41
C GLN A 105 -4.25 16.94 4.58
N LEU A 106 -4.07 17.16 3.27
CA LEU A 106 -3.47 16.17 2.40
C LEU A 106 -2.00 16.04 2.77
N VAL A 107 -1.54 14.81 3.00
CA VAL A 107 -0.10 14.56 3.13
C VAL A 107 0.53 14.37 1.75
N PRO A 108 1.83 14.63 1.61
CA PRO A 108 2.53 14.42 0.33
C PRO A 108 2.57 12.94 -0.08
N GLU A 109 2.30 12.00 0.84
CA GLU A 109 2.18 10.57 0.54
C GLU A 109 1.03 10.32 -0.45
N ARG A 110 1.41 9.91 -1.66
CA ARG A 110 0.52 9.50 -2.74
C ARG A 110 0.99 8.17 -3.29
N VAL A 111 0.04 7.31 -3.63
CA VAL A 111 0.27 6.08 -4.39
C VAL A 111 -0.62 6.09 -5.61
N LEU A 112 -0.06 5.81 -6.78
CA LEU A 112 -0.82 5.63 -8.01
C LEU A 112 -0.97 4.13 -8.26
N LEU A 113 -2.22 3.67 -8.35
CA LEU A 113 -2.56 2.30 -8.74
C LEU A 113 -3.02 2.30 -10.20
N LYS A 114 -2.34 1.56 -11.06
CA LYS A 114 -2.69 1.32 -12.47
C LYS A 114 -3.66 0.14 -12.61
N GLY A 115 -4.24 -0.02 -13.80
CA GLY A 115 -5.23 -1.06 -14.08
C GLY A 115 -4.77 -2.47 -13.69
N VAL A 116 -3.52 -2.83 -13.99
CA VAL A 116 -2.95 -4.15 -13.62
C VAL A 116 -2.89 -4.35 -12.10
N GLN A 117 -2.50 -3.31 -11.35
CA GLN A 117 -2.43 -3.35 -9.89
C GLN A 117 -3.84 -3.43 -9.27
N ILE A 118 -4.81 -2.71 -9.85
CA ILE A 118 -6.22 -2.76 -9.46
C ILE A 118 -6.81 -4.16 -9.66
N ASN A 119 -6.50 -4.81 -10.78
CA ASN A 119 -6.97 -6.17 -11.05
C ASN A 119 -6.43 -7.18 -10.03
N ARG A 120 -5.23 -6.96 -9.47
CA ARG A 120 -4.66 -7.80 -8.40
C ARG A 120 -5.25 -7.53 -7.01
N LEU A 121 -6.04 -6.46 -6.84
CA LEU A 121 -6.78 -6.17 -5.61
C LEU A 121 -8.14 -6.88 -5.51
N CYS A 122 -8.70 -7.29 -6.65
CA CYS A 122 -10.06 -7.84 -6.77
C CYS A 122 -10.07 -9.37 -6.72
#